data_AF-A0A7S0A4B3-F1
#
_entry.id   AF-A0A7S0A4B3-F1
#
_cell.length_a   1.000
_cell.length_b   1.000
_cell.length_c   1.000
_cell.angle_alpha   90.00
_cell.angle_beta   90.00
_cell.angle_gamma   90.00
#
_symmetry.space_group_name_H-M   'P 1'
#
loop_
_entity.id
_entity.type
_entity.pdbx_description
1 polymer ?
#
loop_
_entity_poly.entity_id
_entity_poly.type
_entity_poly.pdbx_seq_one_letter_code
_entity_poly.pdbx_strand_id
1 'polypeptide(L)'
;AILLLTNSALSCGLMSGSLLLLDFLTSLSEEDADALYGSPAPVRFVFRQLLPQLAQQFVMRLLFVGAKPFKEAVLRKWAAPGSSEALAAALASLCRLRVLVPVGPAAPKATGSTAAQQQQQQQ
;
A
#
# COMPACT_ATOMS: atom_id res chain seq x y z
N ALA A 1 24.53 3.09 32.91
CA ALA A 1 23.07 2.90 33.12
C ALA A 1 22.62 1.75 32.23
N ILE A 2 22.33 0.61 32.86
CA ILE A 2 21.88 -0.63 32.21
C ILE A 2 20.39 -0.49 31.95
N LEU A 3 19.96 -0.66 30.70
CA LEU A 3 18.61 -1.13 30.38
C LEU A 3 18.73 -2.14 29.22
N LEU A 4 19.19 -3.34 29.57
CA LEU A 4 18.76 -4.57 28.93
C LEU A 4 17.28 -4.77 29.30
N LEU A 5 16.36 -4.49 28.38
CA LEU A 5 15.00 -5.03 28.47
C LEU A 5 14.73 -5.86 27.23
N THR A 6 14.90 -7.15 27.42
CA THR A 6 14.35 -8.25 26.63
C THR A 6 12.93 -7.92 26.15
N ASN A 7 12.72 -7.83 24.84
CA ASN A 7 11.38 -7.99 24.26
C ASN A 7 11.46 -8.80 22.96
N SER A 8 11.97 -10.03 23.08
CA SER A 8 11.92 -11.06 22.04
C SER A 8 10.71 -11.99 22.20
N ALA A 9 9.66 -11.57 22.92
CA ALA A 9 8.57 -12.45 23.33
C ALA A 9 7.18 -12.08 22.77
N LEU A 10 7.09 -11.40 21.62
CA LEU A 10 5.81 -11.14 20.94
C LEU A 10 5.69 -11.74 19.53
N SER A 11 6.70 -12.47 19.05
CA SER A 11 6.73 -12.89 17.64
C SER A 11 6.19 -14.30 17.34
N CYS A 12 5.74 -15.09 18.33
CA CYS A 12 5.37 -16.50 18.10
C CYS A 12 3.87 -16.83 17.97
N GLY A 13 2.95 -15.86 18.12
CA GLY A 13 1.50 -16.13 18.05
C GLY A 13 0.77 -15.61 16.80
N LEU A 14 1.37 -14.69 16.04
CA LEU A 14 0.67 -13.91 15.01
C LEU A 14 0.91 -14.40 13.57
N MET A 15 1.85 -15.32 13.33
CA MET A 15 2.28 -15.68 11.97
C MET A 15 1.17 -16.34 11.13
N SER A 16 0.28 -17.17 11.72
CA SER A 16 -0.87 -17.74 10.99
C SER A 16 -2.01 -16.75 10.76
N GLY A 17 -2.27 -15.86 11.73
CA GLY A 17 -3.33 -14.86 11.61
C GLY A 17 -3.02 -13.81 10.55
N SER A 18 -1.75 -13.41 10.42
CA SER A 18 -1.32 -12.44 9.42
C SER A 18 -1.48 -12.94 7.99
N LEU A 19 -1.30 -14.24 7.73
CA LEU A 19 -1.50 -14.82 6.39
C LEU A 19 -2.98 -14.88 6.02
N LEU A 20 -3.85 -15.35 6.92
CA LEU A 20 -5.31 -15.35 6.70
C LEU A 20 -5.87 -13.94 6.52
N LEU A 21 -5.37 -12.99 7.30
CA LEU A 21 -5.74 -11.60 7.15
C LEU A 21 -5.23 -11.02 5.83
N LEU A 22 -4.02 -11.36 5.40
CA LEU A 22 -3.50 -10.93 4.11
C LEU A 22 -4.38 -11.47 2.97
N ASP A 23 -4.76 -12.75 3.01
CA ASP A 23 -5.64 -13.35 2.01
C ASP A 23 -7.02 -12.67 2.01
N PHE A 24 -7.59 -12.41 3.19
CA PHE A 24 -8.82 -11.63 3.32
C PHE A 24 -8.70 -10.24 2.70
N LEU A 25 -7.67 -9.47 3.06
CA LEU A 25 -7.43 -8.13 2.52
C LEU A 25 -7.24 -8.15 1.00
N THR A 26 -6.60 -9.18 0.44
CA THR A 26 -6.45 -9.33 -1.02
C THR A 26 -7.74 -9.77 -1.72
N SER A 27 -8.70 -10.35 -0.99
CA SER A 27 -10.01 -10.74 -1.52
C SER A 27 -11.04 -9.61 -1.53
N LEU A 28 -10.74 -8.48 -0.87
CA LEU A 28 -11.65 -7.34 -0.80
C LEU A 28 -11.79 -6.63 -2.16
N SER A 29 -13.00 -6.09 -2.38
CA SER A 29 -13.29 -5.18 -3.48
C SER A 29 -12.50 -3.85 -3.35
N GLU A 30 -12.45 -3.05 -4.42
CA GLU A 30 -11.82 -1.72 -4.36
C GLU A 30 -12.51 -0.80 -3.36
N GLU A 31 -13.85 -0.80 -3.35
CA GLU A 31 -14.66 0.03 -2.45
C GLU A 31 -14.48 -0.34 -0.98
N ASP A 32 -14.43 -1.64 -0.65
CA ASP A 32 -14.25 -2.10 0.72
C ASP A 32 -12.82 -1.83 1.22
N ALA A 33 -11.83 -1.99 0.35
CA ALA A 33 -10.44 -1.67 0.68
C ALA A 33 -10.26 -0.17 0.93
N ASP A 34 -10.86 0.69 0.12
CA ASP A 34 -10.82 2.14 0.31
C ASP A 34 -11.54 2.57 1.60
N ALA A 35 -12.71 1.98 1.88
CA ALA A 35 -13.41 2.21 3.15
C ALA A 35 -12.58 1.76 4.36
N LEU A 36 -11.91 0.62 4.26
CA LEU A 36 -11.02 0.11 5.30
C LEU A 36 -9.83 1.04 5.53
N TYR A 37 -9.17 1.47 4.46
CA TYR A 37 -8.02 2.39 4.54
C TYR A 37 -8.40 3.84 4.89
N GLY A 38 -9.69 4.18 4.89
CA GLY A 38 -10.20 5.44 5.43
C GLY A 38 -10.05 5.57 6.96
N SER A 39 -9.91 4.45 7.68
CA SER A 39 -9.73 4.45 9.13
C SER A 39 -8.25 4.34 9.54
N PRO A 40 -7.77 5.12 10.52
CA PRO A 40 -6.37 5.11 10.92
C PRO A 40 -5.93 3.81 11.62
N ALA A 41 -6.86 3.08 12.24
CA ALA A 41 -6.56 1.84 12.96
C ALA A 41 -6.09 0.69 12.03
N PRO A 42 -6.85 0.30 10.99
CA PRO A 42 -6.41 -0.74 10.05
C PRO A 42 -5.17 -0.33 9.26
N VAL A 43 -5.04 0.94 8.85
CA VAL A 43 -3.82 1.44 8.18
C VAL A 43 -2.58 1.22 9.06
N ARG A 44 -2.66 1.57 10.35
CA ARG A 44 -1.56 1.39 11.29
C ARG A 44 -1.25 -0.09 11.53
N PHE A 45 -2.27 -0.95 11.56
CA PHE A 45 -2.08 -2.38 11.71
C PHE A 45 -1.35 -2.97 10.51
N VAL A 46 -1.81 -2.69 9.29
CA VAL A 46 -1.18 -3.15 8.03
C VAL A 46 0.26 -2.67 7.96
N PHE A 47 0.50 -1.40 8.29
CA PHE A 47 1.84 -0.82 8.27
C PHE A 47 2.81 -1.52 9.24
N ARG A 48 2.37 -1.88 10.46
CA ARG A 48 3.25 -2.48 11.47
C ARG A 48 3.40 -3.99 11.38
N GLN A 49 2.35 -4.72 11.02
CA GLN A 49 2.30 -6.18 11.16
C GLN A 49 2.43 -6.93 9.84
N LEU A 50 2.00 -6.32 8.72
CA LEU A 50 1.93 -7.00 7.43
C LEU A 50 3.05 -6.57 6.46
N LEU A 51 3.61 -5.38 6.63
CA LEU A 51 4.67 -4.88 5.75
C LEU A 51 6.07 -5.31 6.21
N PRO A 52 6.92 -5.84 5.29
CA PRO A 52 8.35 -6.01 5.53
C PRO A 52 9.01 -4.68 5.93
N GLN A 53 10.07 -4.74 6.74
CA GLN A 53 10.75 -3.55 7.23
C GLN A 53 11.21 -2.61 6.11
N LEU A 54 11.69 -3.15 4.99
CA LEU A 54 12.10 -2.36 3.83
C LEU A 54 10.91 -1.62 3.19
N ALA A 55 9.73 -2.25 3.11
CA ALA A 55 8.51 -1.63 2.60
C ALA A 55 8.04 -0.47 3.50
N GLN A 56 8.15 -0.63 4.83
CA GLN A 56 7.83 0.44 5.78
C GLN A 56 8.69 1.68 5.56
N GLN A 57 9.99 1.49 5.31
CA GLN A 57 10.90 2.60 4.99
C GLN A 57 10.51 3.33 3.70
N PHE A 58 10.05 2.60 2.68
CA PHE A 58 9.57 3.22 1.45
C PHE A 58 8.30 4.03 1.68
N VAL A 59 7.31 3.49 2.37
CA VAL A 59 6.07 4.21 2.69
C VAL A 59 6.38 5.50 3.46
N MET A 60 7.22 5.42 4.49
CA MET A 60 7.61 6.60 5.28
C MET A 60 8.30 7.66 4.43
N ARG A 61 9.20 7.28 3.51
CA ARG A 61 9.84 8.26 2.62
C ARG A 61 8.86 8.85 1.61
N LEU A 62 7.98 8.03 1.04
CA LEU A 62 7.00 8.45 0.04
C LEU A 62 5.95 9.42 0.60
N LEU A 63 5.56 9.27 1.87
CA LEU A 63 4.66 10.20 2.55
C LEU A 63 5.15 11.66 2.51
N PHE A 64 6.47 11.87 2.51
CA PHE A 64 7.07 13.21 2.47
C PHE A 64 7.43 13.69 1.06
N VAL A 65 7.43 12.81 0.05
CA VAL A 65 7.78 13.15 -1.35
C VAL A 65 6.56 13.75 -2.09
N GLY A 66 5.37 13.64 -1.53
CA GLY A 66 4.12 14.17 -2.08
C GLY A 66 3.51 13.25 -3.15
N ALA A 67 2.30 13.60 -3.63
CA ALA A 67 1.47 12.76 -4.51
C ALA A 67 1.98 12.63 -5.97
N LYS A 68 3.28 12.82 -6.22
CA LYS A 68 3.84 12.68 -7.56
C LYS A 68 4.12 11.21 -7.88
N PRO A 69 3.72 10.71 -9.06
CA PRO A 69 4.13 9.38 -9.49
C PRO A 69 5.65 9.32 -9.56
N PHE A 70 6.23 8.28 -8.96
CA PHE A 70 7.67 8.08 -8.91
C PHE A 70 8.07 6.88 -9.77
N LYS A 71 9.30 6.89 -10.28
CA LYS A 71 9.85 5.77 -11.04
C LYS A 71 10.36 4.70 -10.08
N GLU A 72 10.13 3.43 -10.39
CA GLU A 72 10.67 2.30 -9.63
C GLU A 72 12.21 2.37 -9.48
N ALA A 73 12.90 2.96 -10.47
CA ALA A 73 14.34 3.22 -10.41
C ALA A 73 14.78 4.04 -9.17
N VAL A 74 13.90 4.87 -8.61
CA VAL A 74 14.16 5.63 -7.38
C VAL A 74 14.17 4.69 -6.16
N LEU A 75 13.25 3.73 -6.11
CA LEU A 75 13.20 2.73 -5.02
C LEU A 75 14.43 1.82 -5.05
N ARG A 76 14.91 1.45 -6.25
CA ARG A 76 16.17 0.69 -6.40
C ARG A 76 17.38 1.45 -5.85
N LYS A 77 17.42 2.78 -5.99
CA LYS A 77 18.49 3.62 -5.41
C LYS A 77 18.43 3.71 -3.89
N TRP A 78 17.27 3.46 -3.29
CA TRP A 78 17.10 3.48 -1.84
C TRP A 78 17.41 2.13 -1.18
N ALA A 79 17.43 1.06 -1.96
CA ALA A 79 17.83 -0.27 -1.52
C ALA A 79 19.37 -0.38 -1.48
N ALA A 80 19.89 -1.16 -0.53
CA ALA A 80 21.32 -1.44 -0.46
C ALA A 80 21.76 -2.28 -1.69
N PRO A 81 22.99 -2.09 -2.20
CA PRO A 81 23.52 -2.94 -3.27
C PRO A 81 23.53 -4.40 -2.81
N GLY A 82 22.96 -5.30 -3.63
CA GLY A 82 22.81 -6.73 -3.31
C GLY A 82 21.47 -7.13 -2.66
N SER A 83 20.59 -6.18 -2.32
CA SER A 83 19.29 -6.48 -1.69
C SER A 83 18.11 -6.62 -2.68
N SER A 84 18.37 -7.11 -3.90
CA SER A 84 17.37 -7.18 -4.98
C SER A 84 16.16 -8.04 -4.62
N GLU A 85 16.37 -9.15 -3.93
CA GLU A 85 15.29 -10.06 -3.50
C GLU A 85 14.40 -9.40 -2.43
N ALA A 86 15.01 -8.75 -1.43
CA ALA A 86 14.27 -8.03 -0.40
C ALA A 86 13.48 -6.85 -0.99
N LEU A 87 14.04 -6.17 -1.99
CA LEU A 87 13.34 -5.12 -2.74
C LEU A 87 12.15 -5.69 -3.50
N ALA A 88 12.32 -6.80 -4.22
CA ALA A 88 11.23 -7.44 -4.96
C ALA A 88 10.11 -7.89 -4.03
N ALA A 89 10.45 -8.50 -2.89
CA ALA A 89 9.49 -8.89 -1.86
C ALA A 89 8.73 -7.69 -1.28
N ALA A 90 9.45 -6.59 -0.96
CA ALA A 90 8.84 -5.37 -0.45
C ALA A 90 7.86 -4.74 -1.45
N LEU A 91 8.23 -4.70 -2.74
CA LEU A 91 7.36 -4.21 -3.81
C LEU A 91 6.12 -5.10 -3.98
N ALA A 92 6.31 -6.43 -4.00
CA ALA A 92 5.21 -7.37 -4.10
C ALA A 92 4.22 -7.22 -2.94
N SER A 93 4.70 -7.06 -1.70
CA SER A 93 3.85 -6.81 -0.53
C SER A 93 3.06 -5.49 -0.64
N LEU A 94 3.71 -4.41 -1.09
CA LEU A 94 3.06 -3.10 -1.25
C LEU A 94 1.99 -3.12 -2.35
N CYS A 95 2.23 -3.83 -3.45
CA CYS A 95 1.25 -4.02 -4.52
C CYS A 95 0.08 -4.91 -4.08
N ARG A 96 0.36 -6.02 -3.36
CA ARG A 96 -0.69 -6.93 -2.85
C ARG A 96 -1.64 -6.23 -1.90
N LEU A 97 -1.13 -5.33 -1.06
CA LEU A 97 -1.92 -4.52 -0.13
C LEU A 97 -2.48 -3.23 -0.75
N ARG A 98 -2.36 -3.07 -2.08
CA ARG A 98 -2.82 -1.90 -2.84
C ARG A 98 -2.31 -0.54 -2.33
N VAL A 99 -1.22 -0.55 -1.56
CA VAL A 99 -0.53 0.66 -1.08
C VAL A 99 0.19 1.37 -2.22
N LEU A 100 0.67 0.59 -3.19
CA LEU A 100 1.22 1.09 -4.46
C LEU A 100 0.41 0.52 -5.62
N VAL A 101 0.01 1.41 -6.53
CA VAL A 101 -0.67 1.04 -7.78
C VAL A 101 0.25 1.39 -8.95
N PRO A 102 0.58 0.43 -9.83
CA PRO A 102 1.37 0.72 -11.02
C PRO A 102 0.58 1.63 -11.95
N VAL A 103 1.06 2.86 -12.14
CA VAL A 103 0.50 3.79 -13.13
C VAL A 103 1.13 3.45 -14.49
N GLY A 104 0.51 2.51 -15.21
CA GLY A 104 0.83 2.23 -16.61
C GLY A 104 0.24 3.28 -17.56
N PRO A 105 0.77 3.45 -18.78
CA PRO A 105 0.23 4.38 -19.77
C PRO A 105 -1.02 3.85 -20.52
N ALA A 106 -1.91 3.08 -19.89
CA ALA A 106 -3.17 2.66 -20.51
C ALA A 106 -4.18 2.04 -19.51
N ALA A 107 -5.17 2.83 -19.10
CA ALA A 107 -6.58 2.42 -19.05
C ALA A 107 -7.43 3.70 -18.91
N PRO A 108 -8.35 3.99 -19.85
CA PRO A 108 -9.21 5.16 -19.78
C PRO A 108 -10.14 5.00 -18.58
N LYS A 109 -9.95 5.84 -17.55
CA LYS A 109 -10.96 6.01 -16.52
C LYS A 109 -12.23 6.46 -17.23
N ALA A 110 -13.24 5.58 -17.26
CA ALA A 110 -14.60 5.90 -17.66
C ALA A 110 -15.10 7.04 -16.75
N THR A 111 -14.89 8.26 -17.23
CA THR A 111 -15.43 9.48 -16.67
C THR A 111 -16.86 9.58 -17.19
N GLY A 112 -17.76 8.83 -16.54
CA GLY A 112 -19.20 9.01 -16.67
C GLY A 112 -19.66 10.26 -15.93
N SER A 113 -19.13 11.42 -16.31
CA SER A 113 -19.69 12.73 -15.96
C SER A 113 -20.28 13.33 -17.22
N THR A 114 -21.43 12.81 -17.67
CA THR A 114 -22.26 13.53 -18.64
C THR A 114 -23.21 14.44 -17.88
N ALA A 115 -22.70 15.63 -17.54
CA ALA A 115 -23.52 16.80 -17.25
C ALA A 115 -23.53 17.70 -18.51
N ALA A 116 -24.66 17.74 -19.20
CA ALA A 116 -25.12 18.75 -20.17
C ALA A 116 -26.55 18.32 -20.57
N GLN A 117 -27.68 18.99 -20.29
CA GLN A 117 -28.07 20.40 -20.38
C GLN A 117 -28.02 20.93 -21.83
N GLN A 118 -29.15 20.77 -22.55
CA GLN A 118 -29.65 21.40 -23.80
C GLN A 118 -30.60 20.36 -24.46
N GLN A 119 -31.85 20.59 -24.87
CA GLN A 119 -32.58 21.76 -25.35
C GLN A 119 -34.06 21.70 -24.96
N GLN A 120 -34.53 22.83 -24.48
CA GLN A 120 -35.86 23.40 -24.69
C GLN A 120 -36.01 23.79 -26.17
N GLN A 121 -36.92 23.20 -26.96
CA GLN A 121 -37.82 23.89 -27.93
C GLN A 121 -38.65 22.96 -28.84
N GLN A 122 -39.94 23.34 -28.96
CA GLN A 122 -40.94 23.01 -29.99
C GLN A 122 -41.65 21.65 -29.91
N GLN A 123 -42.86 21.66 -29.34
CA GLN A 123 -44.11 21.75 -30.12
C GLN A 123 -45.19 22.47 -29.31
#